data_AF-A0A1B9L9E1-F1
#
_entry.id   AF-A0A1B9L9E1-F1
#
_cell.length_a   1.000
_cell.length_b   1.000
_cell.length_c   1.000
_cell.angle_alpha   90.00
_cell.angle_beta   90.00
_cell.angle_gamma   90.00
#
_symmetry.space_group_name_H-M   'P 1'
#
loop_
_entity.id
_entity.type
_entity.pdbx_description
1 polymer ?
#
loop_
_entity_poly.entity_id
_entity_poly.type
_entity_poly.pdbx_seq_one_letter_code
_entity_poly.pdbx_strand_id
1 'polypeptide(L)'
;MPIIFLLFSFSCLAETKVIHVLVALCDNKYQAIAPVPKAIGNGQDPKNNLYWGAGFGFKTYFAKQKEWQVVQINKPDDDKILEEIIYKHQNQDVYIVAQAYNGKYIGDTVKDFLTYSAAKDIQTFEVGKVKINAGGKADLVIYIGHDYLMEWSWSKYLPDSWRWETLSKEKQEQQKSRYAAVFACKSQKYFSPALSRLGITPLILTTQLMAPEAYSIYAMIDAWLKNESKSSIRSKVATAYSKYQKLSKPALQMFVTEYSQ
;
A
#
# COMPACT_ATOMS: atom_id res chain seq x y z
N MET A 1 -30.94 -39.03 33.88
CA MET A 1 -31.16 -37.82 33.07
C MET A 1 -29.93 -37.61 32.20
N PRO A 2 -30.01 -37.72 30.87
CA PRO A 2 -28.88 -37.41 30.02
C PRO A 2 -28.71 -35.88 29.97
N ILE A 3 -27.53 -35.41 30.33
CA ILE A 3 -27.13 -34.00 30.20
C ILE A 3 -26.73 -33.79 28.75
N ILE A 4 -27.56 -33.06 27.99
CA ILE A 4 -27.27 -32.64 26.63
C ILE A 4 -26.37 -31.40 26.72
N PHE A 5 -25.11 -31.52 26.31
CA PHE A 5 -24.21 -30.39 26.11
C PHE A 5 -24.54 -29.74 24.76
N LEU A 6 -25.16 -28.56 24.80
CA LEU A 6 -25.37 -27.73 23.62
C LEU A 6 -24.05 -26.97 23.31
N LEU A 7 -23.30 -27.43 22.32
CA LEU A 7 -22.15 -26.70 21.78
C LEU A 7 -22.67 -25.54 20.92
N PHE A 8 -22.72 -24.33 21.48
CA PHE A 8 -22.91 -23.12 20.70
C PHE A 8 -21.64 -22.83 19.89
N SER A 9 -21.65 -23.18 18.60
CA SER A 9 -20.65 -22.70 17.65
C SER A 9 -20.88 -21.22 17.40
N PHE A 10 -20.15 -20.35 18.10
CA PHE A 10 -20.04 -18.95 17.72
C PHE A 10 -19.26 -18.88 16.40
N SER A 11 -19.94 -18.52 15.31
CA SER A 11 -19.27 -18.10 14.08
C SER A 11 -18.52 -16.79 14.39
N CYS A 12 -17.24 -16.91 14.69
CA CYS A 12 -16.34 -15.76 14.75
C CYS A 12 -16.17 -15.26 13.31
N LEU A 13 -17.05 -14.36 12.87
CA LEU A 13 -16.88 -13.68 11.59
C LEU A 13 -15.64 -12.82 11.72
N ALA A 14 -14.58 -13.17 10.99
CA ALA A 14 -13.38 -12.34 10.90
C ALA A 14 -13.78 -10.96 10.37
N GLU A 15 -13.27 -9.91 11.01
CA GLU A 15 -13.49 -8.53 10.55
C GLU A 15 -12.97 -8.36 9.12
N THR A 16 -13.75 -7.67 8.28
CA THR A 16 -13.38 -7.39 6.89
C THR A 16 -12.04 -6.66 6.84
N LYS A 17 -11.04 -7.24 6.19
CA LYS A 17 -9.73 -6.58 6.01
C LYS A 17 -9.76 -5.63 4.82
N VAL A 18 -9.19 -4.44 4.98
CA VAL A 18 -9.10 -3.42 3.93
C VAL A 18 -7.64 -3.03 3.70
N ILE A 19 -7.21 -3.13 2.43
CA ILE A 19 -5.91 -2.65 1.97
C ILE A 19 -6.16 -1.38 1.15
N HIS A 20 -5.47 -0.27 1.47
CA HIS A 20 -5.54 0.95 0.69
C HIS A 20 -4.22 1.18 -0.05
N VAL A 21 -4.27 1.21 -1.38
CA VAL A 21 -3.10 1.36 -2.26
C VAL A 21 -3.15 2.72 -2.94
N LEU A 22 -2.13 3.53 -2.69
CA LEU A 22 -1.93 4.84 -3.29
C LEU A 22 -0.79 4.74 -4.29
N VAL A 23 -1.10 4.95 -5.57
CA VAL A 23 -0.12 4.89 -6.65
C VAL A 23 0.14 6.29 -7.18
N ALA A 24 1.28 6.87 -6.82
CA ALA A 24 1.77 8.11 -7.42
C ALA A 24 2.25 7.81 -8.84
N LEU A 25 1.45 8.15 -9.85
CA LEU A 25 1.76 7.82 -11.24
C LEU A 25 3.10 8.41 -11.69
N CYS A 26 3.89 7.63 -12.43
CA CYS A 26 5.20 8.02 -12.94
C CYS A 26 5.09 9.24 -13.86
N ASP A 27 5.86 10.30 -13.62
CA ASP A 27 5.75 11.54 -14.38
C ASP A 27 7.10 12.20 -14.68
N ASN A 28 7.55 12.14 -15.93
CA ASN A 28 8.80 12.75 -16.37
C ASN A 28 8.81 14.29 -16.28
N LYS A 29 7.64 14.94 -16.23
CA LYS A 29 7.51 16.39 -16.28
C LYS A 29 7.49 16.99 -14.88
N TYR A 30 6.76 16.38 -13.95
CA TYR A 30 6.52 16.94 -12.61
C TYR A 30 7.33 16.27 -11.51
N GLN A 31 7.99 15.15 -11.78
CA GLN A 31 8.82 14.44 -10.80
C GLN A 31 10.28 14.51 -11.21
N ALA A 32 11.18 14.64 -10.23
CA ALA A 32 12.63 14.67 -10.45
C ALA A 32 13.23 13.27 -10.70
N ILE A 33 12.50 12.43 -11.44
CA ILE A 33 12.91 11.06 -11.76
C ILE A 33 13.91 11.03 -12.91
N ALA A 34 14.70 9.95 -12.98
CA ALA A 34 15.37 9.59 -14.21
C ALA A 34 14.30 9.37 -15.31
N PRO A 35 14.35 10.07 -16.46
CA PRO A 35 13.30 9.97 -17.46
C PRO A 35 13.10 8.54 -17.95
N VAL A 36 11.85 8.09 -17.95
CA VAL A 36 11.42 6.83 -18.59
C VAL A 36 10.84 7.11 -19.97
N PRO A 37 10.59 6.11 -20.84
CA PRO A 37 9.94 6.34 -22.12
C PRO A 37 8.63 7.13 -21.98
N LYS A 38 8.41 8.13 -22.85
CA LYS A 38 7.30 9.08 -22.78
C LYS A 38 5.92 8.43 -22.60
N ALA A 39 5.71 7.27 -23.24
CA ALA A 39 4.45 6.53 -23.17
C ALA A 39 4.10 6.06 -21.75
N ILE A 40 5.10 5.73 -20.93
CA ILE A 40 4.89 5.20 -19.57
C ILE A 40 5.24 6.20 -18.46
N GLY A 41 5.85 7.33 -18.82
CA GLY A 41 6.23 8.43 -17.93
C GLY A 41 5.31 9.66 -17.99
N ASN A 42 4.05 9.48 -18.42
CA ASN A 42 3.03 10.51 -18.38
C ASN A 42 2.11 10.28 -17.16
N GLY A 43 2.22 11.11 -16.13
CA GLY A 43 1.47 10.97 -14.89
C GLY A 43 0.00 11.35 -15.00
N GLN A 44 -0.44 11.83 -16.16
CA GLN A 44 -1.85 12.11 -16.47
C GLN A 44 -2.49 11.05 -17.36
N ASP A 45 -1.75 9.99 -17.72
CA ASP A 45 -2.24 8.87 -18.54
C ASP A 45 -2.22 7.56 -17.74
N PRO A 46 -3.24 7.29 -16.89
CA PRO A 46 -3.27 6.08 -16.08
C PRO A 46 -3.22 4.81 -16.94
N LYS A 47 -3.78 4.83 -18.16
CA LYS A 47 -3.86 3.65 -19.03
C LYS A 47 -2.49 3.10 -19.41
N ASN A 48 -1.50 3.97 -19.63
CA ASN A 48 -0.16 3.56 -20.06
C ASN A 48 0.90 3.72 -18.97
N ASN A 49 0.58 4.36 -17.85
CA ASN A 49 1.56 4.71 -16.82
C ASN A 49 2.32 3.49 -16.27
N LEU A 50 3.63 3.65 -16.07
CA LEU A 50 4.56 2.61 -15.59
C LEU A 50 4.07 1.91 -14.32
N TYR A 51 3.51 2.65 -13.36
CA TYR A 51 3.11 2.10 -12.06
C TYR A 51 1.66 1.62 -12.00
N TRP A 52 0.88 1.83 -13.05
CA TRP A 52 -0.57 1.54 -13.05
C TRP A 52 -1.03 0.69 -14.24
N GLY A 53 -1.09 1.25 -15.43
CA GLY A 53 -1.66 0.61 -16.62
C GLY A 53 -0.64 -0.11 -17.52
N ALA A 54 0.66 0.14 -17.37
CA ALA A 54 1.70 -0.60 -18.07
C ALA A 54 1.74 -2.09 -17.67
N GLY A 55 2.52 -2.91 -18.37
CA GLY A 55 2.49 -4.38 -18.26
C GLY A 55 2.57 -4.96 -16.84
N PHE A 56 3.39 -4.35 -15.97
CA PHE A 56 3.54 -4.71 -14.56
C PHE A 56 3.06 -3.62 -13.59
N GLY A 57 2.31 -2.62 -14.09
CA GLY A 57 1.63 -1.64 -13.25
C GLY A 57 0.53 -2.29 -12.42
N PHE A 58 0.13 -1.64 -11.33
CA PHE A 58 -0.78 -2.21 -10.33
C PHE A 58 -2.08 -2.74 -10.93
N LYS A 59 -2.83 -1.91 -11.67
CA LYS A 59 -4.09 -2.31 -12.32
C LYS A 59 -3.90 -3.49 -13.27
N THR A 60 -2.95 -3.38 -14.19
CA THR A 60 -2.75 -4.38 -15.24
C THR A 60 -2.24 -5.72 -14.68
N TYR A 61 -1.43 -5.68 -13.63
CA TYR A 61 -0.96 -6.89 -12.97
C TYR A 61 -2.08 -7.55 -12.15
N PHE A 62 -2.79 -6.79 -11.31
CA PHE A 62 -3.86 -7.32 -10.44
C PHE A 62 -5.05 -7.86 -11.23
N ALA A 63 -5.39 -7.25 -12.37
CA ALA A 63 -6.44 -7.76 -13.26
C ALA A 63 -6.17 -9.18 -13.83
N LYS A 64 -4.92 -9.66 -13.77
CA LYS A 64 -4.53 -11.01 -14.23
C LYS A 64 -4.50 -12.04 -13.09
N GLN A 65 -4.65 -11.61 -11.84
CA GLN A 65 -4.57 -12.47 -10.66
C GLN A 65 -5.97 -13.06 -10.40
N LYS A 66 -6.07 -14.39 -10.33
CA LYS A 66 -7.36 -15.11 -10.32
C LYS A 66 -8.13 -14.97 -9.02
N GLU A 67 -7.48 -14.48 -7.98
CA GLU A 67 -7.92 -14.40 -6.59
C GLU A 67 -8.60 -13.05 -6.35
N TRP A 68 -8.40 -12.07 -7.25
CA TRP A 68 -8.89 -10.72 -7.16
C TRP A 68 -9.90 -10.44 -8.26
N GLN A 69 -11.10 -10.01 -7.85
CA GLN A 69 -12.16 -9.58 -8.75
C GLN A 69 -12.35 -8.08 -8.64
N VAL A 70 -12.43 -7.38 -9.77
CA VAL A 70 -12.86 -5.98 -9.80
C VAL A 70 -14.36 -5.93 -9.48
N VAL A 71 -14.72 -5.23 -8.41
CA VAL A 71 -16.13 -5.04 -8.01
C VAL A 71 -16.65 -3.64 -8.31
N GLN A 72 -15.75 -2.66 -8.44
CA GLN A 72 -16.11 -1.29 -8.79
C GLN A 72 -14.92 -0.56 -9.42
N ILE A 73 -15.21 0.32 -10.38
CA ILE A 73 -14.25 1.28 -10.95
C ILE A 73 -14.90 2.65 -10.86
N ASN A 74 -14.23 3.57 -10.17
CA ASN A 74 -14.67 4.94 -9.99
C ASN A 74 -13.72 5.90 -10.71
N LYS A 75 -14.26 7.03 -11.11
CA LYS A 75 -13.49 8.19 -11.54
C LYS A 75 -13.86 9.36 -10.63
N PRO A 76 -13.06 9.64 -9.59
CA PRO A 76 -13.34 10.74 -8.67
C PRO A 76 -13.48 12.08 -9.42
N ASP A 77 -14.34 12.95 -8.91
CA ASP A 77 -14.60 14.29 -9.45
C ASP A 77 -13.53 15.32 -9.02
N ASP A 78 -12.27 14.89 -8.93
CA ASP A 78 -11.11 15.77 -8.73
C ASP A 78 -9.98 15.42 -9.72
N ASP A 79 -9.01 16.32 -9.88
CA ASP A 79 -7.88 16.11 -10.78
C ASP A 79 -6.68 15.41 -10.11
N LYS A 80 -6.80 15.11 -8.81
CA LYS A 80 -5.78 14.45 -7.99
C LYS A 80 -5.79 12.95 -8.20
N ILE A 81 -6.97 12.31 -8.25
CA ILE A 81 -7.12 10.87 -8.45
C ILE A 81 -7.79 10.61 -9.80
N LEU A 82 -7.06 10.01 -10.74
CA LEU A 82 -7.52 9.82 -12.12
C LEU A 82 -8.34 8.56 -12.32
N GLU A 83 -8.12 7.56 -11.48
CA GLU A 83 -8.83 6.28 -11.51
C GLU A 83 -8.78 5.64 -10.12
N GLU A 84 -9.89 5.04 -9.71
CA GLU A 84 -9.99 4.26 -8.49
C GLU A 84 -10.61 2.90 -8.80
N ILE A 85 -10.02 1.83 -8.27
CA ILE A 85 -10.50 0.47 -8.49
C ILE A 85 -10.62 -0.23 -7.15
N ILE A 86 -11.78 -0.84 -6.92
CA ILE A 86 -12.02 -1.68 -5.76
C ILE A 86 -11.97 -3.14 -6.20
N TYR A 87 -11.06 -3.89 -5.59
CA TYR A 87 -10.96 -5.34 -5.77
C TYR A 87 -11.50 -6.06 -4.54
N LYS A 88 -12.19 -7.18 -4.78
CA LYS A 88 -12.60 -8.15 -3.76
C LYS A 88 -11.76 -9.41 -3.91
N HIS A 89 -11.26 -9.93 -2.80
CA HIS A 89 -10.66 -11.28 -2.79
C HIS A 89 -11.75 -12.35 -2.89
N GLN A 90 -11.64 -13.31 -3.80
CA GLN A 90 -12.69 -14.29 -4.09
C GLN A 90 -12.98 -15.25 -2.92
N ASN A 91 -11.95 -15.60 -2.15
CA ASN A 91 -12.05 -16.63 -1.09
C ASN A 91 -11.87 -16.09 0.34
N GLN A 92 -11.77 -14.77 0.53
CA GLN A 92 -11.50 -14.16 1.83
C GLN A 92 -12.28 -12.86 1.97
N ASP A 93 -12.63 -12.47 3.20
CA ASP A 93 -13.30 -11.18 3.40
C ASP A 93 -12.33 -9.99 3.39
N VAL A 94 -11.71 -9.76 2.23
CA VAL A 94 -10.69 -8.73 2.01
C VAL A 94 -11.08 -7.85 0.83
N TYR A 95 -10.84 -6.54 0.95
CA TYR A 95 -10.95 -5.57 -0.14
C TYR A 95 -9.62 -4.84 -0.35
N ILE A 96 -9.31 -4.52 -1.61
CA ILE A 96 -8.29 -3.53 -1.97
C ILE A 96 -9.02 -2.32 -2.55
N VAL A 97 -8.79 -1.14 -1.98
CA VAL A 97 -9.09 0.13 -2.64
C VAL A 97 -7.77 0.63 -3.23
N ALA A 98 -7.70 0.79 -4.55
CA ALA A 98 -6.49 1.24 -5.23
C ALA A 98 -6.77 2.52 -6.03
N GLN A 99 -5.98 3.56 -5.77
CA GLN A 99 -6.15 4.89 -6.36
C GLN A 99 -4.91 5.28 -7.16
N ALA A 100 -5.12 5.66 -8.42
CA ALA A 100 -4.11 6.20 -9.32
C ALA A 100 -4.05 7.72 -9.18
N TYR A 101 -3.08 8.21 -8.40
CA TYR A 101 -2.87 9.63 -8.21
C TYR A 101 -2.15 10.21 -9.41
N ASN A 102 -2.71 11.28 -9.97
CA ASN A 102 -2.09 12.09 -11.00
C ASN A 102 -0.66 12.47 -10.56
N GLY A 103 0.33 12.15 -11.40
CA GLY A 103 1.75 12.25 -11.04
C GLY A 103 2.23 13.66 -10.69
N LYS A 104 1.49 14.69 -11.09
CA LYS A 104 1.68 16.09 -10.68
C LYS A 104 1.48 16.30 -9.16
N TYR A 105 0.62 15.50 -8.53
CA TYR A 105 0.22 15.62 -7.14
C TYR A 105 0.90 14.58 -6.23
N ILE A 106 2.10 14.12 -6.59
CA ILE A 106 2.87 13.15 -5.78
C ILE A 106 3.09 13.61 -4.32
N GLY A 107 3.25 14.92 -4.09
CA GLY A 107 3.34 15.47 -2.74
C GLY A 107 2.06 15.25 -1.93
N ASP A 108 0.89 15.42 -2.55
CA ASP A 108 -0.40 15.10 -1.95
C ASP A 108 -0.57 13.59 -1.74
N THR A 109 -0.06 12.75 -2.65
CA THR A 109 -0.06 11.29 -2.45
C THR A 109 0.73 10.89 -1.20
N VAL A 110 1.91 11.49 -0.97
CA VAL A 110 2.70 11.25 0.25
C VAL A 110 1.96 11.76 1.49
N LYS A 111 1.33 12.94 1.42
CA LYS A 111 0.52 13.48 2.51
C LYS A 111 -0.64 12.55 2.88
N ASP A 112 -1.38 12.07 1.89
CA ASP A 112 -2.52 11.17 2.08
C ASP A 112 -2.05 9.82 2.62
N PHE A 113 -0.96 9.27 2.09
CA PHE A 113 -0.33 8.05 2.63
C PHE A 113 0.02 8.18 4.12
N LEU A 114 0.67 9.27 4.52
CA LEU A 114 1.05 9.51 5.92
C LEU A 114 -0.19 9.74 6.80
N THR A 115 -1.20 10.43 6.29
CA THR A 115 -2.48 10.67 6.98
C THR A 115 -3.23 9.37 7.25
N TYR A 116 -3.39 8.53 6.23
CA TYR A 116 -4.05 7.24 6.36
C TYR A 116 -3.28 6.27 7.26
N SER A 117 -1.94 6.31 7.17
CA SER A 117 -1.08 5.54 8.08
C SER A 117 -1.33 5.97 9.53
N ALA A 118 -1.41 7.27 9.80
CA ALA A 118 -1.69 7.85 11.13
C ALA A 118 -3.12 7.58 11.68
N ALA A 119 -3.88 6.67 11.05
CA ALA A 119 -5.28 6.36 11.36
C ALA A 119 -6.20 7.60 11.28
N LYS A 120 -5.87 8.54 10.39
CA LYS A 120 -6.64 9.76 10.14
C LYS A 120 -7.24 9.73 8.74
N ASP A 121 -8.29 10.51 8.58
CA ASP A 121 -9.07 10.65 7.35
C ASP A 121 -9.61 9.32 6.81
N ILE A 122 -10.80 8.95 7.28
CA ILE A 122 -11.47 7.70 6.89
C ILE A 122 -12.19 7.95 5.57
N GLN A 123 -11.88 7.12 4.57
CA GLN A 123 -12.52 7.15 3.26
C GLN A 123 -13.51 5.99 3.20
N THR A 124 -14.80 6.28 3.03
CA THR A 124 -15.86 5.26 2.98
C THR A 124 -16.34 5.06 1.54
N PHE A 125 -16.28 3.83 1.06
CA PHE A 125 -16.73 3.42 -0.26
C PHE A 125 -17.93 2.50 -0.14
N GLU A 126 -18.97 2.75 -0.93
CA GLU A 126 -20.17 1.91 -0.97
C GLU A 126 -20.11 0.99 -2.20
N VAL A 127 -20.05 -0.32 -1.97
CA VAL A 127 -20.09 -1.36 -3.01
C VAL A 127 -21.36 -2.17 -2.81
N GLY A 128 -22.41 -1.82 -3.54
CA GLY A 128 -23.75 -2.37 -3.34
C GLY A 128 -24.28 -2.05 -1.94
N LYS A 129 -24.37 -3.06 -1.06
CA LYS A 129 -24.80 -2.89 0.34
C LYS A 129 -23.64 -2.87 1.35
N VAL A 130 -22.41 -3.10 0.89
CA VAL A 130 -21.22 -3.17 1.74
C VAL A 130 -20.57 -1.80 1.83
N LYS A 131 -20.23 -1.37 3.04
CA LYS A 131 -19.41 -0.17 3.29
C LYS A 131 -17.98 -0.58 3.57
N ILE A 132 -17.05 -0.08 2.78
CA ILE A 132 -15.61 -0.32 2.91
C ILE A 132 -14.98 0.93 3.49
N ASN A 133 -14.41 0.85 4.69
CA ASN A 133 -13.73 1.97 5.34
C ASN A 133 -12.21 1.85 5.10
N ALA A 134 -11.71 2.54 4.08
CA ALA A 134 -10.28 2.66 3.80
C ALA A 134 -9.69 3.92 4.44
N GLY A 135 -8.58 4.40 3.89
CA GLY A 135 -7.85 5.55 4.45
C GLY A 135 -7.36 5.25 5.87
N GLY A 136 -7.70 6.13 6.81
CA GLY A 136 -7.40 5.99 8.24
C GLY A 136 -7.97 4.74 8.92
N LYS A 137 -8.84 3.96 8.25
CA LYS A 137 -9.36 2.68 8.77
C LYS A 137 -8.76 1.43 8.09
N ALA A 138 -7.98 1.57 7.03
CA ALA A 138 -7.37 0.41 6.36
C ALA A 138 -6.39 -0.33 7.28
N ASP A 139 -6.31 -1.66 7.17
CA ASP A 139 -5.37 -2.51 7.93
C ASP A 139 -3.93 -2.41 7.39
N LEU A 140 -3.82 -2.17 6.08
CA LEU A 140 -2.56 -2.01 5.37
C LEU A 140 -2.67 -0.83 4.39
N VAL A 141 -1.77 0.14 4.53
CA VAL A 141 -1.64 1.27 3.59
C VAL A 141 -0.37 1.11 2.77
N ILE A 142 -0.48 1.19 1.44
CA ILE A 142 0.64 0.94 0.52
C ILE A 142 0.87 2.18 -0.34
N TYR A 143 2.11 2.65 -0.37
CA TYR A 143 2.57 3.65 -1.33
C TYR A 143 3.37 2.98 -2.44
N ILE A 144 3.09 3.36 -3.69
CA ILE A 144 3.81 2.92 -4.89
C ILE A 144 4.18 4.15 -5.73
N GLY A 145 5.45 4.28 -6.10
CA GLY A 145 5.88 5.29 -7.06
C GLY A 145 7.30 5.80 -6.80
N HIS A 146 7.57 7.02 -7.27
CA HIS A 146 8.81 7.73 -6.96
C HIS A 146 8.88 8.07 -5.46
N ASP A 147 10.08 8.10 -4.88
CA ASP A 147 10.26 8.52 -3.50
C ASP A 147 10.39 10.05 -3.43
N TYR A 148 9.26 10.74 -3.32
CA TYR A 148 9.22 12.20 -3.23
C TYR A 148 9.91 12.76 -1.97
N LEU A 149 10.13 11.92 -0.96
CA LEU A 149 10.85 12.31 0.25
C LEU A 149 12.38 12.35 0.02
N MET A 150 12.86 11.88 -1.13
CA MET A 150 14.23 12.11 -1.58
C MET A 150 14.50 13.58 -1.90
N GLU A 151 13.49 14.31 -2.38
CA GLU A 151 13.59 15.73 -2.72
C GLU A 151 13.06 16.66 -1.62
N TRP A 152 12.10 16.19 -0.80
CA TRP A 152 11.39 17.02 0.16
C TRP A 152 11.28 16.39 1.55
N SER A 153 11.34 17.21 2.59
CA SER A 153 11.20 16.72 3.97
C SER A 153 9.75 16.29 4.26
N TRP A 154 9.62 15.14 4.95
CA TRP A 154 8.34 14.64 5.48
C TRP A 154 7.69 15.62 6.47
N SER A 155 8.47 16.48 7.13
CA SER A 155 7.97 17.44 8.13
C SER A 155 6.99 18.47 7.56
N LYS A 156 6.99 18.67 6.23
CA LYS A 156 5.98 19.50 5.56
C LYS A 156 4.57 18.88 5.63
N TYR A 157 4.48 17.55 5.74
CA TYR A 157 3.22 16.80 5.67
C TYR A 157 2.73 16.29 7.03
N LEU A 158 3.62 16.24 8.02
CA LEU A 158 3.28 15.78 9.36
C LEU A 158 3.46 16.92 10.37
N PRO A 159 2.36 17.46 10.94
CA PRO A 159 2.47 18.44 12.00
C PRO A 159 3.11 17.83 13.26
N ASP A 160 3.81 18.64 14.04
CA ASP A 160 4.51 18.17 15.25
C ASP A 160 3.60 17.56 16.32
N SER A 161 2.31 17.86 16.26
CA SER A 161 1.29 17.28 17.14
C SER A 161 0.99 15.81 16.83
N TRP A 162 1.37 15.30 15.66
CA TRP A 162 1.13 13.90 15.29
C TRP A 162 2.29 13.04 15.78
N ARG A 163 2.15 12.54 17.00
CA ARG A 163 3.12 11.68 17.68
C ARG A 163 2.39 10.52 18.34
N TRP A 164 2.74 9.29 17.99
CA TRP A 164 2.04 8.12 18.52
C TRP A 164 2.15 8.03 20.05
N GLU A 165 3.24 8.55 20.64
CA GLU A 165 3.46 8.59 22.08
C GLU A 165 2.43 9.46 22.82
N THR A 166 1.76 10.38 22.12
CA THR A 166 0.72 11.25 22.70
C THR A 166 -0.66 10.60 22.69
N LEU A 167 -0.81 9.46 22.02
CA LEU A 167 -2.07 8.71 21.98
C LEU A 167 -2.30 7.98 23.31
N SER A 168 -3.56 7.69 23.64
CA SER A 168 -3.90 6.79 24.74
C SER A 168 -3.32 5.39 24.48
N LYS A 169 -3.07 4.60 25.53
CA LYS A 169 -2.52 3.24 25.41
C LYS A 169 -3.30 2.35 24.43
N GLU A 170 -4.63 2.41 24.49
CA GLU A 170 -5.51 1.69 23.56
C GLU A 170 -5.25 2.09 22.09
N LYS A 171 -5.17 3.39 21.82
CA LYS A 171 -4.88 3.91 20.48
C LYS A 171 -3.46 3.58 20.03
N GLN A 172 -2.49 3.50 20.94
CA GLN A 172 -1.14 3.05 20.61
C GLN A 172 -1.12 1.58 20.16
N GLU A 173 -1.86 0.70 20.84
CA GLU A 173 -1.94 -0.71 20.45
C GLU A 173 -2.67 -0.88 19.10
N GLN A 174 -3.74 -0.13 18.87
CA GLN A 174 -4.39 -0.06 17.55
C GLN A 174 -3.46 0.50 16.47
N GLN A 175 -2.60 1.45 16.80
CA GLN A 175 -1.65 2.04 15.85
C GLN A 175 -0.55 1.03 15.46
N LYS A 176 -0.03 0.28 16.43
CA LYS A 176 1.01 -0.75 16.21
C LYS A 176 0.52 -1.94 15.40
N SER A 177 -0.78 -2.27 15.47
CA SER A 177 -1.37 -3.37 14.69
C SER A 177 -1.57 -3.01 13.21
N ARG A 178 -1.43 -1.73 12.83
CA ARG A 178 -1.50 -1.26 11.45
C ARG A 178 -0.17 -1.45 10.76
N TYR A 179 -0.25 -1.80 9.48
CA TYR A 179 0.92 -1.96 8.63
C TYR A 179 0.98 -0.88 7.55
N ALA A 180 2.20 -0.49 7.20
CA ALA A 180 2.45 0.28 5.99
C ALA A 180 3.54 -0.36 5.13
N ALA A 181 3.44 -0.21 3.82
CA ALA A 181 4.46 -0.61 2.87
C ALA A 181 4.76 0.50 1.87
N VAL A 182 6.03 0.66 1.52
CA VAL A 182 6.48 1.70 0.58
C VAL A 182 7.37 1.09 -0.48
N PHE A 183 6.84 0.98 -1.69
CA PHE A 183 7.57 0.57 -2.89
C PHE A 183 7.99 1.81 -3.66
N ALA A 184 9.16 2.33 -3.29
CA ALA A 184 9.83 3.46 -3.91
C ALA A 184 11.35 3.30 -3.75
N CYS A 185 12.17 4.18 -4.31
CA CYS A 185 13.63 4.11 -4.19
C CYS A 185 14.10 4.52 -2.77
N LYS A 186 14.91 3.69 -2.10
CA LYS A 186 15.49 3.99 -0.77
C LYS A 186 14.45 4.39 0.30
N SER A 187 13.23 3.85 0.21
CA SER A 187 12.12 4.28 1.07
C SER A 187 12.39 4.07 2.56
N GLN A 188 13.23 3.11 2.94
CA GLN A 188 13.64 2.93 4.34
C GLN A 188 14.30 4.20 4.88
N LYS A 189 15.21 4.82 4.14
CA LYS A 189 15.92 6.01 4.61
C LYS A 189 14.96 7.20 4.79
N TYR A 190 14.05 7.42 3.84
CA TYR A 190 13.29 8.66 3.76
C TYR A 190 11.92 8.59 4.46
N PHE A 191 11.26 7.43 4.48
CA PHE A 191 9.98 7.25 5.16
C PHE A 191 10.11 6.84 6.63
N SER A 192 11.23 6.25 7.06
CA SER A 192 11.38 5.78 8.45
C SER A 192 11.13 6.85 9.50
N PRO A 193 11.64 8.10 9.38
CA PRO A 193 11.39 9.13 10.39
C PRO A 193 9.90 9.49 10.56
N ALA A 194 9.16 9.50 9.45
CA ALA A 194 7.73 9.78 9.44
C ALA A 194 6.92 8.60 10.02
N LEU A 195 7.22 7.38 9.57
CA LEU A 195 6.50 6.18 10.02
C LEU A 195 6.78 5.85 11.49
N SER A 196 8.01 6.04 11.97
CA SER A 196 8.38 5.82 13.37
C SER A 196 7.71 6.84 14.30
N ARG A 197 7.65 8.12 13.89
CA ARG A 197 6.89 9.16 14.60
C ARG A 197 5.40 8.81 14.72
N LEU A 198 4.85 8.11 13.73
CA LEU A 198 3.46 7.66 13.71
C LEU A 198 3.25 6.28 14.35
N GLY A 199 4.30 5.61 14.83
CA GLY A 199 4.19 4.30 15.47
C GLY A 199 3.71 3.17 14.56
N ILE A 200 3.96 3.25 13.25
CA ILE A 200 3.43 2.32 12.24
C ILE A 200 4.34 1.12 12.05
N THR A 201 3.83 -0.12 12.06
CA THR A 201 4.71 -1.25 11.76
C THR A 201 5.04 -1.30 10.26
N PRO A 202 6.30 -1.14 9.82
CA PRO A 202 6.64 -1.27 8.41
C PRO A 202 6.57 -2.75 8.01
N LEU A 203 5.81 -3.04 6.97
CA LEU A 203 5.71 -4.37 6.37
C LEU A 203 6.81 -4.59 5.35
N ILE A 204 6.99 -3.62 4.44
CA ILE A 204 8.09 -3.57 3.47
C ILE A 204 8.53 -2.12 3.26
N LEU A 205 9.82 -1.88 3.38
CA LEU A 205 10.53 -0.70 2.87
C LEU A 205 11.68 -1.15 1.97
N THR A 206 12.31 -0.22 1.25
CA THR A 206 13.40 -0.50 0.33
C THR A 206 14.68 0.25 0.72
N THR A 207 15.83 -0.34 0.42
CA THR A 207 17.16 0.23 0.76
C THR A 207 17.91 0.76 -0.46
N GLN A 208 17.46 0.39 -1.66
CA GLN A 208 18.15 0.64 -2.93
C GLN A 208 17.22 1.32 -3.94
N LEU A 209 17.80 1.72 -5.07
CA LEU A 209 17.01 2.09 -6.25
C LEU A 209 16.35 0.84 -6.82
N MET A 210 15.07 0.91 -7.17
CA MET A 210 14.31 -0.25 -7.60
C MET A 210 13.11 0.13 -8.47
N ALA A 211 12.61 -0.81 -9.27
CA ALA A 211 11.40 -0.64 -10.06
C ALA A 211 10.16 -1.02 -9.21
N PRO A 212 9.27 -0.07 -8.83
CA PRO A 212 8.15 -0.33 -7.93
C PRO A 212 6.97 -0.99 -8.67
N GLU A 213 7.21 -2.20 -9.17
CA GLU A 213 6.27 -2.96 -10.00
C GLU A 213 5.44 -3.97 -9.19
N ALA A 214 4.23 -4.22 -9.66
CA ALA A 214 3.16 -4.82 -8.87
C ALA A 214 3.37 -6.29 -8.46
N TYR A 215 4.28 -7.03 -9.11
CA TYR A 215 4.58 -8.42 -8.72
C TYR A 215 5.14 -8.52 -7.29
N SER A 216 5.89 -7.51 -6.83
CA SER A 216 6.46 -7.48 -5.48
C SER A 216 5.38 -7.13 -4.47
N ILE A 217 4.49 -6.21 -4.82
CA ILE A 217 3.32 -5.85 -4.00
C ILE A 217 2.36 -7.04 -3.86
N TYR A 218 2.09 -7.75 -4.96
CA TYR A 218 1.27 -8.96 -4.94
C TYR A 218 1.85 -10.03 -4.02
N ALA A 219 3.15 -10.32 -4.12
CA ALA A 219 3.81 -11.30 -3.26
C ALA A 219 3.76 -10.90 -1.77
N MET A 220 3.84 -9.60 -1.47
CA MET A 220 3.67 -9.07 -0.12
C MET A 220 2.25 -9.28 0.39
N ILE A 221 1.24 -8.87 -0.39
CA ILE A 221 -0.17 -8.96 0.00
C ILE A 221 -0.57 -10.43 0.21
N ASP A 222 -0.22 -11.33 -0.73
CA ASP A 222 -0.53 -12.75 -0.61
C ASP A 222 0.04 -13.38 0.67
N ALA A 223 1.30 -13.07 0.99
CA ALA A 223 1.96 -13.58 2.20
C ALA A 223 1.39 -12.93 3.48
N TRP A 224 1.05 -11.64 3.45
CA TRP A 224 0.45 -10.93 4.57
C TRP A 224 -0.96 -11.46 4.89
N LEU A 225 -1.78 -11.75 3.87
CA LEU A 225 -3.11 -12.35 4.07
C LEU A 225 -3.04 -13.76 4.67
N LYS A 226 -1.93 -14.49 4.42
CA LYS A 226 -1.63 -15.80 5.04
C LYS A 226 -1.06 -15.69 6.46
N ASN A 227 -0.99 -14.48 7.02
CA ASN A 227 -0.40 -14.18 8.33
C ASN A 227 1.04 -14.71 8.46
N GLU A 228 1.81 -14.68 7.36
CA GLU A 228 3.21 -15.09 7.39
C GLU A 228 4.08 -14.08 8.16
N SER A 229 5.22 -14.54 8.68
CA SER A 229 6.16 -13.67 9.40
C SER A 229 6.75 -12.60 8.47
N LYS A 230 7.12 -11.42 9.04
CA LYS A 230 7.78 -10.33 8.29
C LYS A 230 9.02 -10.83 7.50
N SER A 231 9.78 -11.77 8.05
CA SER A 231 10.92 -12.41 7.37
C SER A 231 10.51 -13.22 6.15
N SER A 232 9.44 -14.03 6.25
CA SER A 232 8.88 -14.78 5.12
C SER A 232 8.36 -13.84 4.03
N ILE A 233 7.60 -12.81 4.43
CA ILE A 233 7.09 -11.78 3.52
C ILE A 233 8.24 -11.13 2.75
N ARG A 234 9.29 -10.67 3.44
CA ARG A 234 10.51 -10.10 2.82
C ARG A 234 11.13 -11.07 1.81
N SER A 235 11.26 -12.34 2.17
CA SER A 235 11.84 -13.37 1.29
C SER A 235 11.03 -13.56 0.01
N LYS A 236 9.70 -13.61 0.12
CA LYS A 236 8.79 -13.74 -1.04
C LYS A 236 8.80 -12.51 -1.93
N VAL A 237 8.80 -11.31 -1.35
CA VAL A 237 8.91 -10.05 -2.09
C VAL A 237 10.22 -9.98 -2.86
N ALA A 238 11.34 -10.31 -2.21
CA ALA A 238 12.67 -10.34 -2.81
C ALA A 238 12.78 -11.39 -3.93
N THR A 239 12.16 -12.56 -3.73
CA THR A 239 12.15 -13.64 -4.73
C THR A 239 11.31 -13.26 -5.95
N ALA A 240 10.12 -12.68 -5.73
CA ALA A 240 9.28 -12.17 -6.80
C ALA A 240 10.02 -11.10 -7.60
N TYR A 241 10.68 -10.14 -6.92
CA TYR A 241 11.47 -9.12 -7.58
C TYR A 241 12.58 -9.70 -8.45
N SER A 242 13.39 -10.61 -7.90
CA SER A 242 14.47 -11.24 -8.65
C SER A 242 14.00 -12.01 -9.87
N LYS A 243 12.83 -12.66 -9.81
CA LYS A 243 12.27 -13.39 -10.96
C LYS A 243 12.02 -12.45 -12.14
N TYR A 244 11.38 -11.31 -11.91
CA TYR A 244 11.03 -10.36 -12.98
C TYR A 244 12.23 -9.53 -13.43
N GLN A 245 13.14 -9.21 -12.51
CA GLN A 245 14.37 -8.49 -12.80
C GLN A 245 15.51 -9.40 -13.28
N LYS A 246 15.23 -10.69 -13.49
CA LYS A 246 16.17 -11.71 -14.01
C LYS A 246 17.47 -11.80 -13.20
N LEU A 247 17.36 -11.68 -11.88
CA LEU A 247 18.49 -11.82 -10.95
C LEU A 247 18.67 -13.29 -10.56
N SER A 248 19.92 -13.74 -10.41
CA SER A 248 20.26 -15.13 -10.08
C SER A 248 19.96 -15.53 -8.63
N LYS A 249 19.79 -14.55 -7.73
CA LYS A 249 19.48 -14.76 -6.31
C LYS A 249 18.36 -13.82 -5.86
N PRO A 250 17.58 -14.17 -4.82
CA PRO A 250 16.61 -13.27 -4.22
C PRO A 250 17.25 -11.94 -3.79
N ALA A 251 16.63 -10.81 -4.12
CA ALA A 251 17.10 -9.46 -3.84
C ALA A 251 16.90 -9.06 -2.36
N LEU A 252 17.32 -9.91 -1.42
CA LEU A 252 17.04 -9.73 0.02
C LEU A 252 17.58 -8.41 0.56
N GLN A 253 18.70 -7.93 0.02
CA GLN A 253 19.31 -6.67 0.45
C GLN A 253 18.55 -5.43 -0.01
N MET A 254 17.57 -5.58 -0.91
CA MET A 254 16.74 -4.48 -1.41
C MET A 254 15.54 -4.19 -0.52
N PHE A 255 15.03 -5.20 0.18
CA PHE A 255 13.80 -5.12 0.97
C PHE A 255 14.09 -5.31 2.46
N VAL A 256 13.42 -4.55 3.30
CA VAL A 256 13.52 -4.61 4.76
C VAL A 256 12.14 -4.50 5.41
N THR A 257 12.03 -4.92 6.66
CA THR A 257 10.77 -4.88 7.43
C THR A 257 10.90 -4.05 8.71
N GLU A 258 11.97 -3.26 8.81
CA GLU A 258 12.30 -2.42 9.96
C GLU A 258 12.71 -1.03 9.47
N TYR A 259 12.65 -0.06 10.37
CA TYR A 259 13.16 1.28 10.13
C TYR A 259 14.68 1.29 9.88
N SER A 260 15.17 2.38 9.29
CA SER A 260 16.61 2.67 9.34
C SER A 260 17.02 2.89 10.80
N GLN A 261 18.09 2.23 11.22
CA GLN A 261 18.76 2.53 12.49
C GLN A 261 19.43 3.90 12.43
#